data_AF-A0A2N2LJA1-F1
#
_entry.id   AF-A0A2N2LJA1-F1
#
_cell.length_a   1.000
_cell.length_b   1.000
_cell.length_c   1.000
_cell.angle_alpha   90.00
_cell.angle_beta   90.00
_cell.angle_gamma   90.00
#
_symmetry.space_group_name_H-M   'P 1'
#
loop_
_entity.id
_entity.type
_entity.pdbx_description
1 polymer ?
#
loop_
_entity_poly.entity_id
_entity_poly.type
_entity_poly.pdbx_seq_one_letter_code
_entity_poly.pdbx_strand_id
1 'polypeptide(L)'
;MEPSENDALLTRLRRIEGQVRGITRMLEGGRACEDVVTQLMAVRASIDTVGAVVLDQHLSTCIEGKEPAAQVDALRDAMRLWWRWAPAAGGTGVDPDSSGASSPLPVMSDR
;
A
#
# COMPACT_ATOMS: atom_id res chain seq x y z
N MET A 1 19.91 -2.37 2.98
CA MET A 1 19.13 -3.28 2.13
C MET A 1 20.11 -4.23 1.49
N GLU A 2 20.07 -5.50 1.89
CA GLU A 2 21.05 -6.49 1.44
C GLU A 2 20.89 -6.76 -0.07
N PRO A 3 21.97 -7.04 -0.81
CA PRO A 3 21.91 -7.23 -2.26
C PRO A 3 20.91 -8.30 -2.71
N SER A 4 20.77 -9.40 -1.96
CA SER A 4 19.85 -10.50 -2.28
C SER A 4 18.36 -10.13 -2.11
N GLU A 5 18.04 -9.23 -1.19
CA GLU A 5 16.66 -8.76 -0.97
C GLU A 5 16.21 -7.84 -2.11
N ASN A 6 17.13 -6.99 -2.57
CA ASN A 6 16.93 -6.16 -3.75
C ASN A 6 16.61 -7.01 -4.99
N ASP A 7 17.38 -8.09 -5.23
CA ASP A 7 17.15 -8.97 -6.38
C ASP A 7 15.77 -9.66 -6.33
N ALA A 8 15.32 -10.03 -5.14
CA ALA A 8 14.00 -10.62 -4.94
C ALA A 8 12.86 -9.60 -5.19
N LEU A 9 13.03 -8.35 -4.77
CA LEU A 9 12.09 -7.26 -5.05
C LEU A 9 12.03 -6.94 -6.54
N LEU A 10 13.18 -6.82 -7.20
CA LEU A 10 13.28 -6.59 -8.64
C LEU A 10 12.60 -7.70 -9.44
N THR A 11 12.77 -8.96 -9.02
CA THR A 11 12.10 -10.10 -9.66
C THR A 11 10.58 -10.01 -9.55
N ARG A 12 10.04 -9.62 -8.39
CA ARG A 12 8.59 -9.40 -8.22
C ARG A 12 8.08 -8.25 -9.08
N LEU A 13 8.81 -7.13 -9.13
CA LEU A 13 8.45 -5.98 -9.97
C LEU A 13 8.44 -6.33 -11.46
N ARG A 14 9.42 -7.10 -11.95
CA ARG A 14 9.43 -7.60 -13.35
C ARG A 14 8.21 -8.47 -13.67
N ARG A 15 7.75 -9.27 -12.71
CA ARG A 15 6.51 -10.07 -12.86
C ARG A 15 5.28 -9.16 -12.95
N ILE A 16 5.19 -8.15 -12.09
CA ILE A 16 4.10 -7.15 -12.10
C ILE A 16 4.06 -6.42 -13.45
N GLU A 17 5.21 -6.00 -13.96
CA GLU A 17 5.32 -5.39 -15.30
C GLU A 17 4.78 -6.33 -16.39
N GLY A 18 5.11 -7.61 -16.32
CA GLY A 18 4.56 -8.64 -17.21
C GLY A 18 3.03 -8.75 -17.14
N GLN A 19 2.45 -8.68 -15.93
CA GLN A 19 1.00 -8.70 -15.73
C GLN A 19 0.33 -7.46 -16.32
N VAL A 20 0.88 -6.26 -16.09
CA VAL A 20 0.37 -5.00 -16.65
C VAL A 20 0.38 -5.04 -18.18
N ARG A 21 1.48 -5.50 -18.80
CA ARG A 21 1.53 -5.72 -20.25
C ARG A 21 0.50 -6.74 -20.73
N GLY A 22 0.23 -7.76 -19.93
CA GLY A 22 -0.84 -8.73 -20.19
C GLY A 22 -2.22 -8.07 -20.24
N ILE A 23 -2.52 -7.19 -19.28
CA ILE A 23 -3.77 -6.43 -19.22
C ILE A 23 -3.93 -5.53 -20.45
N THR A 24 -2.87 -4.83 -20.87
CA THR A 24 -2.89 -4.03 -22.11
C THR A 24 -3.31 -4.87 -23.31
N ARG A 25 -2.72 -6.05 -23.49
CA ARG A 25 -3.10 -6.97 -24.58
C ARG A 25 -4.53 -7.50 -24.45
N MET A 26 -5.04 -7.69 -23.23
CA MET A 26 -6.43 -8.09 -23.01
C MET A 26 -7.40 -7.00 -23.48
N LEU A 27 -7.09 -5.73 -23.21
CA LEU A 27 -7.88 -4.60 -23.68
C LEU A 27 -7.83 -4.46 -25.21
N GLU A 28 -6.63 -4.54 -25.80
CA GLU A 28 -6.45 -4.50 -27.26
C GLU A 28 -7.18 -5.65 -27.97
N GLY A 29 -7.19 -6.83 -27.35
CA GLY A 29 -7.89 -8.02 -27.85
C GLY A 29 -9.39 -8.08 -27.54
N GLY A 30 -9.98 -7.03 -26.94
CA GLY A 30 -11.41 -6.97 -26.65
C GLY A 30 -11.89 -8.03 -25.65
N ARG A 31 -11.06 -8.42 -24.68
CA ARG A 31 -11.43 -9.36 -23.62
C ARG A 31 -12.54 -8.78 -22.73
N ALA A 32 -13.30 -9.68 -22.10
CA ALA A 32 -14.39 -9.31 -21.19
C ALA A 32 -13.89 -8.43 -20.04
N CYS A 33 -14.69 -7.45 -19.65
CA CYS A 33 -14.37 -6.49 -18.58
C CYS A 33 -14.10 -7.20 -17.25
N GLU A 34 -14.84 -8.26 -16.95
CA GLU A 34 -14.72 -9.06 -15.72
C GLU A 34 -13.33 -9.73 -15.63
N ASP A 35 -12.82 -10.25 -16.75
CA ASP A 35 -11.49 -10.84 -16.83
C ASP A 35 -10.40 -9.78 -16.59
N VAL A 36 -10.57 -8.60 -17.20
CA VAL A 36 -9.64 -7.47 -17.06
C VAL A 36 -9.60 -6.98 -15.62
N VAL A 37 -10.76 -6.80 -14.99
CA VAL A 37 -10.87 -6.41 -13.57
C VAL A 37 -10.20 -7.44 -12.67
N THR A 38 -10.40 -8.73 -12.93
CA THR A 38 -9.74 -9.80 -12.17
C THR A 38 -8.21 -9.69 -12.24
N GLN A 39 -7.65 -9.43 -13.43
CA GLN A 39 -6.21 -9.25 -13.58
C GLN A 39 -5.69 -7.96 -12.93
N LEU A 40 -6.46 -6.87 -12.97
CA LEU A 40 -6.13 -5.63 -12.25
C LEU A 40 -6.05 -5.86 -10.74
N MET A 41 -6.98 -6.64 -10.18
CA MET A 41 -6.94 -7.00 -8.76
C MET A 41 -5.73 -7.88 -8.42
N ALA A 42 -5.34 -8.80 -9.31
CA ALA A 42 -4.13 -9.61 -9.13
C ALA A 42 -2.84 -8.76 -9.16
N VAL A 43 -2.77 -7.74 -10.03
CA VAL A 43 -1.66 -6.77 -10.05
C VAL A 43 -1.63 -5.99 -8.75
N ARG A 44 -2.79 -5.51 -8.28
CA ARG A 44 -2.88 -4.78 -7.02
C ARG A 44 -2.35 -5.59 -5.84
N ALA A 45 -2.83 -6.82 -5.66
CA ALA A 45 -2.35 -7.69 -4.58
C ALA A 45 -0.82 -7.94 -4.63
N SER A 46 -0.28 -8.04 -5.85
CA SER A 46 1.16 -8.21 -6.06
C SER A 46 1.96 -6.96 -5.65
N ILE A 47 1.45 -5.76 -5.99
CA ILE A 47 2.04 -4.48 -5.56
C ILE A 47 1.98 -4.33 -4.04
N ASP A 48 0.84 -4.65 -3.43
CA ASP A 48 0.66 -4.54 -1.97
C ASP A 48 1.69 -5.42 -1.24
N THR A 49 1.95 -6.62 -1.75
CA THR A 49 2.98 -7.53 -1.22
C THR A 49 4.39 -6.94 -1.31
N VAL A 50 4.75 -6.34 -2.45
CA VAL A 50 6.06 -5.68 -2.62
C VAL A 50 6.18 -4.49 -1.69
N GLY A 51 5.12 -3.68 -1.58
CA GLY A 51 5.07 -2.54 -0.67
C GLY A 51 5.25 -2.93 0.79
N ALA A 52 4.65 -4.05 1.22
CA ALA A 52 4.81 -4.59 2.57
C ALA A 52 6.29 -4.86 2.91
N VAL A 53 6.99 -5.54 2.01
CA VAL A 53 8.39 -5.93 2.20
C VAL A 53 9.30 -4.70 2.25
N VAL A 54 9.07 -3.73 1.36
CA VAL A 54 9.84 -2.46 1.37
C VAL A 54 9.58 -1.68 2.66
N LEU A 55 8.34 -1.67 3.13
CA LEU A 55 7.96 -0.99 4.37
C LEU A 55 8.60 -1.64 5.60
N ASP A 56 8.49 -2.95 5.73
CA ASP A 56 9.10 -3.73 6.81
C ASP A 56 10.61 -3.49 6.88
N GLN A 57 11.26 -3.41 5.73
CA GLN A 57 12.67 -3.09 5.65
C GLN A 57 12.99 -1.65 6.03
N HIS A 58 12.16 -0.68 5.63
CA HIS A 58 12.30 0.70 6.07
C HIS A 58 12.17 0.82 7.59
N LEU A 59 11.18 0.13 8.18
CA LEU A 59 11.01 0.08 9.63
C LEU A 59 12.24 -0.54 10.30
N SER A 60 12.68 -1.71 9.84
CA SER A 60 13.84 -2.42 10.42
C SER A 60 15.14 -1.61 10.38
N THR A 61 15.36 -0.82 9.32
CA THR A 61 16.62 -0.08 9.13
C THR A 61 16.61 1.36 9.64
N CYS A 62 15.46 2.05 9.66
CA CYS A 62 15.37 3.44 10.12
C CYS A 62 14.95 3.60 11.59
N ILE A 63 14.49 2.53 12.24
CA ILE A 63 13.97 2.58 13.61
C ILE A 63 14.99 2.04 14.63
N GLU A 64 15.94 1.19 14.22
CA GLU A 64 17.06 0.77 15.06
C GLU A 64 17.84 1.97 15.61
N GLY A 65 17.93 2.07 16.94
CA GLY A 65 18.65 3.13 17.63
C GLY A 65 17.86 4.42 17.90
N LYS A 66 16.58 4.51 17.53
CA LYS A 66 15.72 5.66 17.88
C LYS A 66 15.03 5.48 19.24
N GLU A 67 14.71 6.59 19.90
CA GLU A 67 13.90 6.59 21.13
C GLU A 67 12.51 5.99 20.89
N PRO A 68 11.92 5.25 21.86
CA PRO A 68 10.67 4.50 21.68
C PRO A 68 9.50 5.31 21.09
N ALA A 69 9.36 6.58 21.48
CA ALA A 69 8.30 7.45 20.95
C ALA A 69 8.45 7.70 19.43
N ALA A 70 9.67 7.95 18.97
CA ALA A 70 9.96 8.16 17.55
C ALA A 70 9.79 6.87 16.72
N GLN A 71 9.95 5.69 17.35
CA GLN A 71 9.67 4.41 16.70
C GLN A 71 8.17 4.22 16.44
N VAL A 72 7.34 4.55 17.44
CA VAL A 72 5.88 4.45 17.34
C VAL A 72 5.31 5.41 16.29
N ASP A 73 5.86 6.63 16.19
CA ASP A 73 5.43 7.61 15.19
C ASP A 73 5.79 7.17 13.76
N ALA A 74 7.02 6.68 13.55
CA ALA A 74 7.45 6.14 12.24
C ALA A 74 6.60 4.93 11.80
N LEU A 75 6.29 4.04 12.74
CA LEU A 75 5.38 2.92 12.51
C LEU A 75 3.97 3.41 12.16
N ARG A 76 3.44 4.41 12.88
CA ARG A 76 2.12 4.98 12.63
C ARG A 76 2.01 5.57 11.23
N ASP A 77 3.02 6.31 10.78
CA ASP A 77 3.02 6.93 9.44
C ASP A 77 3.15 5.90 8.32
N ALA A 78 4.01 4.89 8.52
CA ALA A 78 4.11 3.72 7.66
C ALA A 78 2.76 2.98 7.53
N MET A 79 2.11 2.72 8.66
CA MET A 79 0.81 2.06 8.71
C MET A 79 -0.31 2.91 8.08
N ARG A 80 -0.31 4.23 8.24
CA ARG A 80 -1.29 5.14 7.61
C ARG A 80 -1.25 5.07 6.09
N LEU A 81 -0.05 5.07 5.50
CA LEU A 81 0.13 4.97 4.05
C LEU A 81 -0.38 3.63 3.51
N TRP A 82 -0.18 2.57 4.29
CA TRP A 82 -0.56 1.21 3.92
C TRP A 82 -2.07 0.95 4.12
N TRP A 83 -2.66 1.46 5.20
CA TRP A 83 -4.09 1.32 5.51
C TRP A 83 -5.00 1.99 4.48
N ARG A 84 -4.56 3.10 3.87
CA ARG A 84 -5.30 3.78 2.78
C ARG A 84 -5.56 2.87 1.56
N TRP A 85 -4.73 1.84 1.39
CA TRP A 85 -4.76 0.93 0.26
C TRP A 85 -4.99 -0.52 0.69
N ALA A 86 -5.17 -0.81 1.98
CA ALA A 86 -5.55 -2.14 2.43
C ALA A 86 -6.93 -2.48 1.83
N PRO A 87 -7.08 -3.64 1.16
CA PRO A 87 -8.42 -4.16 0.91
C PRO A 87 -9.08 -4.31 2.27
N ALA A 88 -10.38 -4.00 2.38
CA ALA A 88 -11.16 -4.31 3.57
C ALA A 88 -11.09 -5.83 3.82
N ALA A 89 -10.06 -6.27 4.53
CA ALA A 89 -9.87 -7.65 4.93
C ALA A 89 -10.91 -7.89 6.02
N GLY A 90 -12.12 -8.29 5.60
CA GLY A 90 -13.18 -8.85 6.42
C GLY A 90 -13.39 -8.18 7.79
N GLY A 91 -14.29 -7.19 7.84
CA GLY A 91 -14.97 -6.79 9.07
C GLY A 91 -14.30 -5.65 9.84
N THR A 92 -15.04 -4.54 9.92
CA THR A 92 -14.73 -3.29 10.64
C THR A 92 -13.45 -2.59 10.19
N GLY A 93 -13.61 -1.64 9.27
CA GLY A 93 -12.68 -0.53 9.17
C GLY A 93 -12.63 0.16 10.51
N VAL A 94 -11.51 0.01 11.22
CA VAL A 94 -11.17 0.96 12.27
C VAL A 94 -10.60 2.17 11.56
N ASP A 95 -11.43 3.19 11.40
CA ASP A 95 -10.94 4.52 11.10
C ASP A 95 -10.00 4.93 12.25
N PRO A 96 -8.72 5.25 11.98
CA PRO A 96 -7.80 5.71 13.02
C PRO A 96 -8.23 7.05 13.65
N ASP A 97 -9.20 7.75 13.05
CA ASP A 97 -9.82 8.98 13.54
C ASP A 97 -11.21 8.79 14.18
N SER A 98 -11.71 7.55 14.31
CA SER A 98 -13.03 7.29 14.93
C SER A 98 -13.05 7.35 16.47
N SER A 99 -11.89 7.49 17.12
CA SER A 99 -11.84 7.84 18.54
C SER A 99 -12.01 9.35 18.72
N GLY A 100 -13.26 9.81 18.57
CA GLY A 100 -13.83 11.02 19.15
C GLY A 100 -12.89 12.15 19.58
N ALA A 101 -12.15 12.74 18.65
CA ALA A 101 -11.53 14.05 18.84
C ALA A 101 -12.05 14.97 17.73
N SER A 102 -13.09 15.74 18.05
CA SER A 102 -13.49 16.92 17.29
C SER A 102 -12.24 17.77 17.04
N SER A 103 -11.84 17.92 15.78
CA SER A 103 -10.85 18.92 15.39
C SER A 103 -11.58 20.27 15.25
N PRO A 104 -11.20 21.31 16.01
CA PRO A 104 -11.83 22.61 15.94
C PRO A 104 -11.08 23.45 14.91
N LEU A 105 -11.57 23.50 13.68
CA LEU A 105 -11.23 24.62 12.80
C LEU A 105 -12.51 25.18 12.17
N PRO A 106 -12.71 26.51 12.27
CA PRO A 106 -13.92 27.14 11.76
C PRO A 106 -13.88 27.15 10.23
N VAL A 107 -14.89 26.56 9.61
CA VAL A 107 -15.24 26.84 8.21
C VAL A 107 -15.87 28.23 8.18
N MET A 108 -15.08 29.25 7.86
CA MET A 108 -15.63 30.53 7.42
C MET A 108 -16.19 30.32 6.01
N SER A 109 -17.51 30.37 5.89
CA SER A 109 -18.21 30.44 4.61
C SER A 109 -18.93 31.77 4.54
N ASP A 110 -18.60 32.53 3.49
CA ASP A 110 -19.19 33.81 3.11
C ASP A 110 -20.72 33.76 3.01
N ARG A 111 -21.40 34.63 3.78
CA ARG A 111 -22.46 35.57 3.36
C ARG A 111 -22.90 36.46 4.51
#